data_AF-A0A8X8AQT4-F1
#
_entry.id   AF-A0A8X8AQT4-F1
#
_cell.length_a   1.000
_cell.length_b   1.000
_cell.length_c   1.000
_cell.angle_alpha   90.00
_cell.angle_beta   90.00
_cell.angle_gamma   90.00
#
_symmetry.space_group_name_H-M   'P 1'
#
loop_
_entity.id
_entity.type
_entity.pdbx_description
1 polymer ?
#
loop_
_entity_poly.entity_id
_entity_poly.type
_entity_poly.pdbx_seq_one_letter_code
_entity_poly.pdbx_strand_id
1 'polypeptide(L)'
;MPLLFVLVFLSSYVRTAFSAHCSTTTATKTFEKCMALPTQQASMAWTFHAHNATLDLVFFGTFISPSGWVGWGINPSSAEMTGTRALVAFPDPNSGLLVLLPFILDPTVKLQKSPPLSRPLDIQLLSSSATLYGGKMATIHNGAAVQIYATLKLARNKTKIHLVWNRGLYVQGYSPAIHPTTSNDLSSIATIDVLYGFSSAHKDDTRTLKTVHGILNAISWGVLLPIGAVTARYLRHIQALGPAWFYAHAGIQLSALLIGTVGFATGIRLGELSPGVVYGLHRKLGFAAFSFGALQTLALLFRPKTTNKFRKYWKSYHHFVGYACVVLGVVNVFQGLEVMGESRSYAKLGYCLCLSTLIGACIALEVNSWVVFCRKSKEEKLRREGLIGGGSDKDSGSHG
;
A
#
# COMPACT_ATOMS: atom_id res chain seq x y z
N MET A 1 20.81 12.66 15.73
CA MET A 1 21.37 11.29 15.66
C MET A 1 20.32 10.19 15.37
N PRO A 2 19.12 10.14 15.98
CA PRO A 2 18.15 9.08 15.66
C PRO A 2 17.42 9.29 14.32
N LEU A 3 17.15 10.55 13.92
CA LEU A 3 16.47 10.87 12.65
C LEU A 3 17.31 10.52 11.40
N LEU A 4 18.64 10.62 11.51
CA LEU A 4 19.58 10.38 10.41
C LEU A 4 19.73 8.88 10.12
N PHE A 5 19.63 8.04 11.15
CA PHE A 5 19.68 6.58 11.03
C PHE A 5 18.43 6.01 10.33
N VAL A 6 17.26 6.65 10.51
CA VAL A 6 16.00 6.24 9.86
C VAL A 6 16.05 6.48 8.35
N LEU A 7 16.68 7.57 7.89
CA LEU A 7 16.77 7.90 6.46
C LEU A 7 17.73 6.99 5.68
N VAL A 8 18.80 6.48 6.32
CA VAL A 8 19.82 5.65 5.66
C VAL A 8 19.38 4.19 5.47
N PHE A 9 18.50 3.66 6.34
CA PHE A 9 17.96 2.30 6.18
C PHE A 9 16.79 2.17 5.19
N LEU A 10 16.22 3.29 4.75
CA LEU A 10 15.13 3.34 3.76
C LEU A 10 15.63 3.31 2.29
N SER A 11 16.94 3.45 2.04
CA SER A 11 17.49 3.62 0.68
C SER A 11 18.07 2.35 0.03
N SER A 12 18.17 1.23 0.74
CA SER A 12 18.75 0.00 0.17
C SER A 12 17.66 -1.02 -0.21
N TYR A 13 17.02 -0.79 -1.36
CA TYR A 13 16.14 -1.76 -2.00
C TYR A 13 16.85 -2.45 -3.17
N VAL A 14 17.29 -3.69 -2.96
CA VAL A 14 17.48 -4.65 -4.06
C VAL A 14 16.44 -5.73 -3.85
N ARG A 15 15.34 -5.68 -4.61
CA ARG A 15 14.41 -6.81 -4.69
C ARG A 15 14.92 -7.75 -5.79
N THR A 16 15.27 -8.96 -5.41
CA THR A 16 15.44 -10.08 -6.34
C THR A 16 14.09 -10.43 -6.95
N ALA A 17 13.90 -10.08 -8.23
CA ALA A 17 12.74 -10.53 -9.00
C ALA A 17 13.01 -11.96 -9.48
N PHE A 18 12.15 -12.91 -9.11
CA PHE A 18 12.07 -14.19 -9.83
C PHE A 18 11.51 -13.89 -11.23
N SER A 19 12.36 -13.98 -12.24
CA SER A 19 11.97 -13.78 -13.64
C SER A 19 11.08 -14.95 -14.08
N ALA A 20 9.87 -14.66 -14.55
CA ALA A 20 9.16 -15.63 -15.39
C ALA A 20 10.04 -15.90 -16.63
N HIS A 21 10.28 -17.17 -16.95
CA HIS A 21 11.03 -17.53 -18.15
C HIS A 21 10.21 -17.15 -19.38
N CYS A 22 10.81 -16.33 -20.24
CA CYS A 22 10.22 -15.89 -21.47
C CYS A 22 10.77 -16.70 -22.64
N SER A 23 9.89 -17.30 -23.45
CA SER A 23 10.29 -18.11 -24.61
C SER A 23 9.78 -17.46 -25.89
N THR A 24 10.67 -17.32 -26.88
CA THR A 24 10.35 -16.91 -28.25
C THR A 24 9.91 -18.08 -29.13
N THR A 25 10.11 -19.32 -28.69
CA THR A 25 9.87 -20.51 -29.51
C THR A 25 8.77 -21.36 -28.90
N THR A 26 7.83 -21.77 -29.75
CA THR A 26 6.81 -22.78 -29.44
C THR A 26 6.98 -23.98 -30.35
N ALA A 27 6.19 -25.03 -30.13
CA ALA A 27 6.20 -26.21 -31.00
C ALA A 27 5.75 -25.91 -32.45
N THR A 28 5.03 -24.80 -32.67
CA THR A 28 4.40 -24.47 -33.95
C THR A 28 4.97 -23.21 -34.61
N LYS A 29 5.53 -22.27 -33.83
CA LYS A 29 5.97 -20.97 -34.36
C LYS A 29 7.15 -20.42 -33.56
N THR A 30 7.98 -19.63 -34.23
CA THR A 30 9.05 -18.85 -33.60
C THR A 30 8.71 -17.36 -33.73
N PHE A 31 8.96 -16.61 -32.67
CA PHE A 31 8.68 -15.18 -32.55
C PHE A 31 9.98 -14.39 -32.40
N GLU A 32 9.99 -13.13 -32.82
CA GLU A 32 11.17 -12.26 -32.74
C GLU A 32 11.40 -11.70 -31.33
N LYS A 33 10.31 -11.41 -30.63
CA LYS A 33 10.34 -10.74 -29.33
C LYS A 33 9.56 -11.52 -28.31
N CYS A 34 9.96 -11.41 -27.05
CA CYS A 34 9.19 -11.94 -25.95
C CYS A 34 9.34 -11.06 -24.71
N MET A 35 8.36 -11.11 -23.82
CA MET A 35 8.45 -10.52 -22.49
C MET A 35 7.77 -11.37 -21.41
N ALA A 36 8.35 -11.34 -20.21
CA ALA A 36 7.64 -11.71 -18.99
C ALA A 36 6.65 -10.61 -18.62
N LEU A 37 5.43 -10.99 -18.24
CA LEU A 37 4.43 -10.06 -17.74
C LEU A 37 4.61 -9.84 -16.23
N PRO A 38 4.28 -8.65 -15.69
CA PRO A 38 4.54 -8.31 -14.29
C PRO A 38 3.84 -9.20 -13.25
N THR A 39 2.77 -9.89 -13.66
CA THR A 39 1.89 -10.64 -12.75
C THR A 39 1.53 -12.01 -13.29
N GLN A 40 1.07 -12.87 -12.39
CA GLN A 40 0.53 -14.21 -12.69
C GLN A 40 1.53 -15.18 -13.35
N GLN A 41 2.85 -14.86 -13.31
CA GLN A 41 3.91 -15.63 -13.98
C GLN A 41 3.61 -15.85 -15.48
N ALA A 42 2.85 -14.92 -16.07
CA ALA A 42 2.49 -14.97 -17.48
C ALA A 42 3.62 -14.39 -18.33
N SER A 43 3.64 -14.75 -19.61
CA SER A 43 4.56 -14.15 -20.58
C SER A 43 3.86 -14.04 -21.93
N MET A 44 4.46 -13.29 -22.85
CA MET A 44 4.01 -13.20 -24.22
C MET A 44 5.18 -13.16 -25.17
N ALA A 45 5.00 -13.68 -26.38
CA ALA A 45 5.95 -13.54 -27.47
C ALA A 45 5.22 -13.07 -28.73
N TRP A 46 5.89 -12.27 -29.56
CA TRP A 46 5.29 -11.71 -30.74
C TRP A 46 6.31 -11.40 -31.85
N THR A 47 5.79 -11.31 -33.07
CA THR A 47 6.49 -10.81 -34.26
C THR A 47 5.57 -9.79 -34.92
N PHE A 48 6.12 -8.61 -35.22
CA PHE A 48 5.36 -7.54 -35.86
C PHE A 48 5.82 -7.32 -37.29
N HIS A 49 4.91 -7.56 -38.23
CA HIS A 49 5.13 -7.40 -39.66
C HIS A 49 4.74 -5.99 -40.10
N ALA A 50 5.72 -5.08 -40.13
CA ALA A 50 5.46 -3.67 -40.41
C ALA A 50 4.83 -3.41 -41.80
N HIS A 51 5.16 -4.23 -42.80
CA HIS A 51 4.70 -4.07 -44.19
C HIS A 51 3.18 -4.18 -44.36
N ASN A 52 2.52 -5.03 -43.56
CA ASN A 52 1.07 -5.26 -43.62
C ASN A 52 0.35 -4.91 -42.30
N ALA A 53 1.07 -4.33 -41.33
CA ALA A 53 0.61 -4.00 -39.99
C ALA A 53 0.02 -5.21 -39.24
N THR A 54 0.59 -6.40 -39.43
CA THR A 54 0.12 -7.64 -38.79
C THR A 54 0.96 -7.97 -37.58
N LEU A 55 0.31 -8.27 -36.46
CA LEU A 55 0.90 -8.73 -35.21
C LEU A 55 0.59 -10.21 -35.03
N ASP A 56 1.63 -11.03 -35.11
CA ASP A 56 1.60 -12.42 -34.69
C ASP A 56 1.98 -12.50 -33.22
N LEU A 57 1.13 -13.10 -32.39
CA LEU A 57 1.37 -13.16 -30.96
C LEU A 57 0.98 -14.52 -30.36
N VAL A 58 1.68 -14.89 -29.30
CA VAL A 58 1.29 -15.94 -28.35
C VAL A 58 1.34 -15.40 -26.92
N PHE A 59 0.29 -15.70 -26.16
CA PHE A 59 0.23 -15.50 -24.72
C PHE A 59 0.43 -16.83 -23.99
N PHE A 60 1.26 -16.81 -22.95
CA PHE A 60 1.52 -17.94 -22.07
C PHE A 60 0.89 -17.66 -20.69
N GLY A 61 -0.03 -18.53 -20.28
CA GLY A 61 -0.69 -18.44 -18.99
C GLY A 61 -0.87 -19.81 -18.34
N THR A 62 -1.42 -19.82 -17.12
CA THR A 62 -1.67 -21.05 -16.36
C THR A 62 -3.06 -21.02 -15.73
N PHE A 63 -3.77 -22.14 -15.81
CA PHE A 63 -5.05 -22.33 -15.15
C PHE A 63 -4.87 -22.41 -13.63
N ILE A 64 -5.86 -21.92 -12.88
CA ILE A 64 -5.91 -22.00 -11.41
C ILE A 64 -6.94 -23.00 -10.89
N SER A 65 -7.64 -23.68 -11.81
CA SER A 65 -8.73 -24.60 -11.51
C SER A 65 -9.00 -25.48 -12.74
N PRO A 66 -9.40 -26.76 -12.57
CA PRO A 66 -9.76 -27.64 -13.68
C PRO A 66 -10.97 -27.14 -14.50
N SER A 67 -11.86 -26.34 -13.90
CA SER A 67 -13.00 -25.73 -14.59
C SER A 67 -12.75 -24.27 -14.98
N GLY A 68 -11.54 -23.78 -14.72
CA GLY A 68 -11.18 -22.37 -14.82
C GLY A 68 -11.05 -21.86 -16.25
N TRP A 69 -10.75 -20.57 -16.35
CA TRP A 69 -10.47 -19.91 -17.63
C TRP A 69 -9.17 -19.11 -17.55
N VAL A 70 -8.53 -18.93 -18.70
CA VAL A 70 -7.34 -18.08 -18.86
C VAL A 70 -7.58 -17.21 -20.09
N GLY A 71 -7.36 -15.91 -19.98
CA GLY A 71 -7.61 -15.01 -21.09
C GLY A 71 -6.65 -13.83 -21.12
N TRP A 72 -6.49 -13.29 -22.32
CA TRP A 72 -5.77 -12.05 -22.56
C TRP A 72 -6.51 -11.26 -23.64
N GLY A 73 -6.22 -9.97 -23.74
CA GLY A 73 -6.85 -9.12 -24.74
C GLY A 73 -6.15 -7.79 -24.94
N ILE A 74 -6.61 -7.09 -25.96
CA ILE A 74 -6.15 -5.74 -26.28
C ILE A 74 -7.28 -4.75 -26.06
N ASN A 75 -6.99 -3.68 -25.35
CA ASN A 75 -7.86 -2.52 -25.26
C ASN A 75 -7.37 -1.43 -26.25
N PRO A 76 -8.21 -1.00 -27.22
CA PRO A 76 -7.81 -0.01 -28.20
C PRO A 76 -7.57 1.41 -27.65
N SER A 77 -8.06 1.71 -26.44
CA SER A 77 -8.14 3.08 -25.90
C SER A 77 -7.24 3.31 -24.68
N SER A 78 -7.17 2.35 -23.76
CA SER A 78 -6.53 2.53 -22.45
C SER A 78 -6.07 1.20 -21.85
N ALA A 79 -5.11 1.21 -20.93
CA ALA A 79 -4.70 0.01 -20.19
C ALA A 79 -5.67 -0.30 -19.05
N GLU A 80 -6.85 -0.81 -19.40
CA GLU A 80 -7.87 -1.22 -18.42
C GLU A 80 -8.76 -2.36 -18.95
N MET A 81 -9.41 -3.09 -18.03
CA MET A 81 -10.27 -4.23 -18.37
C MET A 81 -11.48 -3.83 -19.23
N THR A 82 -12.15 -2.72 -18.89
CA THR A 82 -13.31 -2.23 -19.64
C THR A 82 -12.87 -1.66 -20.98
N GLY A 83 -13.45 -2.14 -22.07
CA GLY A 83 -13.02 -1.86 -23.44
C GLY A 83 -12.05 -2.89 -24.00
N THR A 84 -11.71 -3.95 -23.26
CA THR A 84 -10.82 -4.99 -23.77
C THR A 84 -11.53 -5.91 -24.76
N ARG A 85 -10.86 -6.20 -25.87
CA ARG A 85 -11.22 -7.27 -26.83
C ARG A 85 -10.38 -8.48 -26.44
N ALA A 86 -11.01 -9.43 -25.77
CA ALA A 86 -10.36 -10.54 -25.11
C ALA A 86 -10.58 -11.86 -25.86
N LEU A 87 -9.57 -12.71 -25.80
CA LEU A 87 -9.64 -14.12 -26.16
C LEU A 87 -9.51 -14.92 -24.86
N VAL A 88 -10.51 -15.75 -24.57
CA VAL A 88 -10.59 -16.50 -23.32
C VAL A 88 -10.66 -17.99 -23.61
N ALA A 89 -9.70 -18.73 -23.06
CA ALA A 89 -9.57 -20.17 -23.19
C ALA A 89 -10.10 -20.87 -21.93
N PHE A 90 -10.91 -21.91 -22.11
CA PHE A 90 -11.51 -22.68 -21.01
C PHE A 90 -11.96 -24.08 -21.48
N PRO A 91 -12.18 -25.06 -20.58
CA PRO A 91 -12.80 -26.33 -20.96
C PRO A 91 -14.26 -26.12 -21.34
N ASP A 92 -14.64 -26.65 -22.50
CA ASP A 92 -16.02 -26.76 -22.92
C ASP A 92 -16.87 -27.47 -21.84
N PRO A 93 -18.01 -26.90 -21.40
CA PRO A 93 -18.81 -27.50 -20.34
C PRO A 93 -19.37 -28.89 -20.65
N ASN A 94 -19.52 -29.24 -21.94
CA ASN A 94 -20.12 -30.50 -22.37
C ASN A 94 -19.06 -31.57 -22.64
N SER A 95 -17.98 -31.20 -23.32
CA SER A 95 -16.94 -32.12 -23.80
C SER A 95 -15.64 -32.07 -22.99
N GLY A 96 -15.42 -31.03 -22.19
CA GLY A 96 -14.17 -30.80 -21.45
C GLY A 96 -12.98 -30.38 -22.32
N LEU A 97 -13.17 -30.29 -23.65
CA LEU A 97 -12.12 -29.91 -24.59
C LEU A 97 -11.80 -28.41 -24.48
N LEU A 98 -10.55 -28.03 -24.71
CA LEU A 98 -10.15 -26.63 -24.69
C LEU A 98 -10.85 -25.86 -25.83
N VAL A 99 -11.63 -24.84 -25.47
CA VAL A 99 -12.23 -23.90 -26.42
C VAL A 99 -11.63 -22.52 -26.23
N LEU A 100 -11.61 -21.72 -27.29
CA LEU A 100 -11.18 -20.33 -27.28
C LEU A 100 -12.29 -19.47 -27.86
N LEU A 101 -12.83 -18.54 -27.06
CA LEU A 101 -13.91 -17.66 -27.49
C LEU A 101 -13.53 -16.18 -27.36
N PRO A 102 -14.02 -15.33 -28.29
CA PRO A 102 -13.85 -13.88 -28.24
C PRO A 102 -14.89 -13.19 -27.34
N PHE A 103 -14.45 -12.18 -26.60
CA PHE A 103 -15.31 -11.35 -25.75
C PHE A 103 -14.96 -9.87 -25.89
N ILE A 104 -15.98 -9.00 -25.88
CA ILE A 104 -15.79 -7.55 -25.75
C ILE A 104 -16.28 -7.16 -24.36
N LEU A 105 -15.33 -6.80 -23.49
CA LEU A 105 -15.59 -6.45 -22.11
C LEU A 105 -16.12 -5.01 -22.03
N ASP A 106 -17.39 -4.82 -21.75
CA ASP A 106 -17.99 -3.49 -21.54
C ASP A 106 -18.12 -3.16 -20.03
N PRO A 107 -18.56 -1.95 -19.63
CA PRO A 107 -18.65 -1.59 -18.20
C PRO A 107 -19.53 -2.53 -17.35
N THR A 108 -20.47 -3.28 -17.97
CA THR A 108 -21.38 -4.17 -17.24
C THR A 108 -20.65 -5.33 -16.58
N VAL A 109 -19.49 -5.75 -17.11
CA VAL A 109 -18.70 -6.86 -16.53
C VAL A 109 -18.14 -6.49 -15.16
N LYS A 110 -17.80 -5.22 -14.93
CA LYS A 110 -17.34 -4.74 -13.61
C LYS A 110 -18.48 -4.69 -12.59
N LEU A 111 -19.69 -4.41 -13.05
CA LEU A 111 -20.88 -4.34 -12.21
C LEU A 111 -21.50 -5.72 -11.94
N GLN A 112 -20.99 -6.78 -12.59
CA GLN A 112 -21.55 -8.14 -12.57
C GLN A 112 -23.06 -8.16 -12.87
N LYS A 113 -23.55 -7.20 -13.65
CA LYS A 113 -24.98 -7.02 -13.91
C LYS A 113 -25.53 -8.12 -14.81
N SER A 114 -24.70 -8.61 -15.73
CA SER A 114 -25.00 -9.68 -16.67
C SER A 114 -23.75 -10.51 -16.97
N PRO A 115 -23.88 -11.82 -17.22
CA PRO A 115 -22.75 -12.66 -17.60
C PRO A 115 -22.20 -12.23 -18.98
N PRO A 116 -20.87 -12.21 -19.16
CA PRO A 116 -20.26 -11.83 -20.43
C PRO A 116 -20.54 -12.91 -21.49
N LEU A 117 -21.15 -12.50 -22.61
CA LEU A 117 -21.44 -13.38 -23.74
C LEU A 117 -20.38 -13.24 -24.83
N SER A 118 -20.01 -14.37 -25.42
CA SER A 118 -19.10 -14.42 -26.56
C SER A 118 -19.71 -13.71 -27.77
N ARG A 119 -18.90 -12.90 -28.45
CA ARG A 119 -19.28 -12.22 -29.69
C ARG A 119 -18.06 -11.89 -30.54
N PRO A 120 -18.21 -11.78 -31.87
CA PRO A 120 -17.11 -11.41 -32.76
C PRO A 120 -16.43 -10.11 -32.30
N LEU A 121 -15.11 -10.08 -32.39
CA LEU A 121 -14.35 -8.88 -32.08
C LEU A 121 -14.53 -7.84 -33.19
N ASP A 122 -14.55 -6.57 -32.81
CA ASP A 122 -14.54 -5.42 -33.73
C ASP A 122 -13.13 -4.98 -34.14
N ILE A 123 -12.11 -5.72 -33.69
CA ILE A 123 -10.75 -5.66 -34.21
C ILE A 123 -10.54 -6.75 -35.26
N GLN A 124 -9.69 -6.48 -36.25
CA GLN A 124 -9.40 -7.44 -37.33
C GLN A 124 -8.53 -8.61 -36.82
N LEU A 125 -9.21 -9.63 -36.28
CA LEU A 125 -8.62 -10.92 -35.90
C LEU A 125 -8.55 -11.83 -37.13
N LEU A 126 -7.34 -12.07 -37.63
CA LEU A 126 -7.10 -12.90 -38.81
C LEU A 126 -7.12 -14.40 -38.46
N SER A 127 -6.58 -14.76 -37.31
CA SER A 127 -6.63 -16.12 -36.79
C SER A 127 -6.43 -16.15 -35.28
N SER A 128 -6.97 -17.18 -34.62
CA SER A 128 -6.75 -17.44 -33.20
C SER A 128 -6.83 -18.93 -32.91
N SER A 129 -5.99 -19.42 -32.00
CA SER A 129 -6.05 -20.81 -31.53
C SER A 129 -5.51 -20.90 -30.11
N ALA A 130 -5.87 -21.97 -29.40
CA ALA A 130 -5.31 -22.24 -28.07
C ALA A 130 -4.87 -23.70 -27.98
N THR A 131 -3.76 -23.92 -27.29
CA THR A 131 -3.20 -25.27 -27.07
C THR A 131 -2.67 -25.39 -25.66
N LEU A 132 -2.85 -26.56 -25.05
CA LEU A 132 -2.21 -26.88 -23.77
C LEU A 132 -0.76 -27.29 -23.97
N TYR A 133 0.08 -26.97 -22.99
CA TYR A 133 1.44 -27.47 -22.92
C TYR A 133 1.40 -28.99 -22.67
N GLY A 134 2.11 -29.78 -23.48
CA GLY A 134 2.01 -31.25 -23.50
C GLY A 134 1.14 -31.83 -24.63
N GLY A 135 0.55 -30.98 -25.47
CA GLY A 135 -0.12 -31.41 -26.71
C GLY A 135 -1.46 -32.11 -26.50
N LYS A 136 -1.80 -33.06 -27.37
CA LYS A 136 -3.14 -33.70 -27.41
C LYS A 136 -3.50 -34.52 -26.17
N MET A 137 -2.52 -34.91 -25.35
CA MET A 137 -2.74 -35.69 -24.13
C MET A 137 -2.80 -34.83 -22.87
N ALA A 138 -2.58 -33.51 -22.99
CA ALA A 138 -2.64 -32.61 -21.86
C ALA A 138 -4.08 -32.41 -21.38
N THR A 139 -4.27 -32.37 -20.06
CA THR A 139 -5.56 -32.14 -19.42
C THR A 139 -5.57 -30.82 -18.67
N ILE A 140 -6.76 -30.23 -18.50
CA ILE A 140 -6.91 -28.99 -17.73
C ILE A 140 -6.96 -29.34 -16.24
N HIS A 141 -5.99 -28.84 -15.49
CA HIS A 141 -5.90 -28.98 -14.04
C HIS A 141 -5.32 -27.70 -13.44
N ASN A 142 -5.29 -27.61 -12.11
CA ASN A 142 -4.63 -26.49 -11.45
C ASN A 142 -3.13 -26.47 -11.81
N GLY A 143 -2.65 -25.34 -12.33
CA GLY A 143 -1.28 -25.18 -12.84
C GLY A 143 -1.06 -25.61 -14.29
N ALA A 144 -2.07 -26.14 -14.99
CA ALA A 144 -1.94 -26.49 -16.40
C ALA A 144 -1.59 -25.25 -17.24
N ALA A 145 -0.55 -25.34 -18.06
CA ALA A 145 -0.07 -24.24 -18.88
C ALA A 145 -0.77 -24.21 -20.24
N VAL A 146 -1.11 -23.01 -20.70
CA VAL A 146 -1.83 -22.77 -21.95
C VAL A 146 -1.12 -21.73 -22.80
N GLN A 147 -1.14 -21.97 -24.11
CA GLN A 147 -0.66 -21.05 -25.14
C GLN A 147 -1.85 -20.58 -25.95
N ILE A 148 -2.08 -19.26 -26.01
CA ILE A 148 -3.16 -18.66 -26.78
C ILE A 148 -2.53 -17.83 -27.90
N TYR A 149 -2.70 -18.29 -29.13
CA TYR A 149 -2.19 -17.66 -30.34
C TYR A 149 -3.23 -16.71 -30.92
N ALA A 150 -2.77 -15.57 -31.44
CA ALA A 150 -3.59 -14.69 -32.25
C ALA A 150 -2.76 -13.99 -33.32
N THR A 151 -3.39 -13.80 -34.48
CA THR A 151 -2.89 -12.96 -35.55
C THR A 151 -3.85 -11.79 -35.72
N LEU A 152 -3.37 -10.58 -35.48
CA LEU A 152 -4.17 -9.36 -35.44
C LEU A 152 -3.66 -8.36 -36.46
N LYS A 153 -4.56 -7.68 -37.15
CA LYS A 153 -4.19 -6.53 -37.98
C LYS A 153 -4.37 -5.25 -37.18
N LEU A 154 -3.25 -4.57 -36.92
CA LEU A 154 -3.22 -3.31 -36.18
C LEU A 154 -3.63 -2.14 -37.07
N ALA A 155 -4.14 -1.08 -36.46
CA ALA A 155 -4.37 0.18 -37.16
C ALA A 155 -3.04 0.76 -37.67
N ARG A 156 -3.03 1.31 -38.88
CA ARG A 156 -1.83 1.95 -39.46
C ARG A 156 -1.31 3.03 -38.51
N ASN A 157 0.01 3.10 -38.34
CA ASN A 157 0.73 4.04 -37.46
C ASN A 157 0.42 3.92 -35.95
N LYS A 158 -0.25 2.84 -35.50
CA LYS A 158 -0.38 2.53 -34.06
C LYS A 158 0.47 1.31 -33.71
N THR A 159 1.59 1.56 -33.05
CA THR A 159 2.52 0.53 -32.56
C THR A 159 2.30 0.22 -31.07
N LYS A 160 1.62 1.11 -30.34
CA LYS A 160 1.28 0.91 -28.94
C LYS A 160 0.00 0.10 -28.81
N ILE A 161 0.05 -0.96 -28.01
CA ILE A 161 -1.11 -1.77 -27.63
C ILE A 161 -1.22 -1.84 -26.11
N HIS A 162 -2.45 -1.77 -25.61
CA HIS A 162 -2.76 -1.94 -24.20
C HIS A 162 -3.23 -3.36 -23.96
N LEU A 163 -2.42 -4.15 -23.26
CA LEU A 163 -2.71 -5.52 -22.92
C LEU A 163 -3.39 -5.63 -21.56
N VAL A 164 -4.32 -6.58 -21.48
CA VAL A 164 -4.94 -7.04 -20.25
C VAL A 164 -4.89 -8.56 -20.25
N TRP A 165 -4.59 -9.18 -19.12
CA TRP A 165 -4.66 -10.63 -18.98
C TRP A 165 -5.24 -11.01 -17.62
N ASN A 166 -5.91 -12.15 -17.56
CA ASN A 166 -6.36 -12.70 -16.28
C ASN A 166 -6.70 -14.18 -16.38
N ARG A 167 -7.08 -14.75 -15.24
CA ARG A 167 -7.52 -16.13 -15.08
C ARG A 167 -8.56 -16.25 -13.97
N GLY A 168 -9.51 -17.16 -14.11
CA GLY A 168 -10.60 -17.36 -13.16
C GLY A 168 -10.82 -18.81 -12.78
N LEU A 169 -11.60 -19.01 -11.73
CA LEU A 169 -11.80 -20.33 -11.10
C LEU A 169 -12.79 -21.22 -11.86
N TYR A 170 -13.76 -20.63 -12.55
CA TYR A 170 -14.77 -21.40 -13.29
C TYR A 170 -15.44 -20.57 -14.40
N VAL A 171 -16.15 -21.26 -15.29
CA VAL A 171 -17.03 -20.69 -16.32
C VAL A 171 -18.47 -21.11 -16.02
N GLN A 172 -19.44 -20.22 -16.22
CA GLN A 172 -20.87 -20.52 -16.12
C GLN A 172 -21.44 -20.64 -17.54
N GLY A 173 -21.71 -21.87 -17.98
CA GLY A 173 -21.99 -22.14 -19.40
C GLY A 173 -20.77 -21.74 -20.24
N TYR A 174 -20.93 -20.80 -21.17
CA TYR A 174 -19.83 -20.24 -21.98
C TYR A 174 -19.40 -18.84 -21.51
N SER A 175 -19.81 -18.43 -20.30
CA SER A 175 -19.50 -17.11 -19.75
C SER A 175 -18.44 -17.20 -18.65
N PRO A 176 -17.25 -16.62 -18.81
CA PRO A 176 -16.23 -16.64 -17.77
C PRO A 176 -16.72 -15.91 -16.51
N ALA A 177 -16.57 -16.55 -15.35
CA ALA A 177 -16.88 -15.93 -14.07
C ALA A 177 -15.83 -14.87 -13.71
N ILE A 178 -16.13 -14.03 -12.70
CA ILE A 178 -15.17 -13.03 -12.22
C ILE A 178 -13.84 -13.69 -11.82
N HIS A 179 -12.72 -13.07 -12.23
CA HIS A 179 -11.40 -13.48 -11.79
C HIS A 179 -11.16 -13.06 -10.32
N PRO A 180 -10.22 -13.68 -9.60
CA PRO A 180 -9.82 -13.20 -8.29
C PRO A 180 -9.42 -11.71 -8.34
N THR A 181 -9.80 -10.94 -7.33
CA THR A 181 -9.58 -9.48 -7.28
C THR A 181 -8.41 -9.11 -6.37
N THR A 182 -7.40 -9.98 -6.30
CA THR A 182 -6.20 -9.67 -5.51
C THR A 182 -5.41 -8.55 -6.18
N SER A 183 -4.50 -7.90 -5.44
CA SER A 183 -3.66 -6.85 -6.01
C SER A 183 -2.85 -7.33 -7.23
N ASN A 184 -2.44 -8.59 -7.26
CA ASN A 184 -1.69 -9.16 -8.37
C ASN A 184 -2.57 -9.35 -9.62
N ASP A 185 -3.86 -9.65 -9.44
CA ASP A 185 -4.79 -9.87 -10.56
C ASP A 185 -5.33 -8.54 -11.11
N LEU A 186 -5.53 -7.55 -10.25
CA LEU A 186 -5.99 -6.21 -10.64
C LEU A 186 -4.89 -5.40 -11.33
N SER A 187 -3.62 -5.74 -11.13
CA SER A 187 -2.49 -5.12 -11.84
C SER A 187 -2.08 -5.84 -13.13
N SER A 188 -2.88 -6.80 -13.62
CA SER A 188 -2.62 -7.55 -14.86
C SER A 188 -2.96 -6.74 -16.13
N ILE A 189 -2.33 -5.58 -16.24
CA ILE A 189 -2.42 -4.64 -17.37
C ILE A 189 -1.02 -4.18 -17.76
N ALA A 190 -0.80 -3.94 -19.05
CA ALA A 190 0.46 -3.42 -19.56
C ALA A 190 0.24 -2.61 -20.83
N THR A 191 1.15 -1.68 -21.13
CA THR A 191 1.21 -1.03 -22.44
C THR A 191 2.55 -1.36 -23.05
N ILE A 192 2.54 -1.85 -24.29
CA ILE A 192 3.77 -2.18 -25.01
C ILE A 192 3.78 -1.48 -26.34
N ASP A 193 4.98 -1.16 -26.83
CA ASP A 193 5.19 -0.77 -28.21
C ASP A 193 5.68 -2.01 -28.97
N VAL A 194 4.91 -2.50 -29.94
CA VAL A 194 5.24 -3.75 -30.64
C VAL A 194 6.56 -3.69 -31.41
N LEU A 195 7.03 -2.48 -31.77
CA LEU A 195 8.31 -2.27 -32.47
C LEU A 195 9.51 -2.28 -31.53
N TYR A 196 9.41 -1.64 -30.36
CA TYR A 196 10.55 -1.48 -29.45
C TYR A 196 10.49 -2.43 -28.25
N GLY A 197 9.37 -3.12 -28.06
CA GLY A 197 9.07 -3.87 -26.84
C GLY A 197 8.53 -2.95 -25.77
N PHE A 198 8.99 -3.15 -24.54
CA PHE A 198 8.52 -2.36 -23.41
C PHE A 198 8.90 -0.89 -23.61
N SER A 199 7.95 -0.07 -24.07
CA SER A 199 7.95 1.31 -23.60
C SER A 199 7.78 1.19 -22.11
N SER A 200 8.80 1.57 -21.32
CA SER A 200 8.72 1.66 -19.86
C SER A 200 7.28 1.96 -19.50
N ALA A 201 6.57 1.00 -18.88
CA ALA A 201 5.38 1.32 -18.12
C ALA A 201 5.73 2.61 -17.40
N HIS A 202 4.91 3.64 -17.62
CA HIS A 202 5.05 4.97 -17.05
C HIS A 202 5.87 4.86 -15.77
N LYS A 203 7.12 5.33 -15.80
CA LYS A 203 8.07 5.19 -14.69
C LYS A 203 7.28 5.49 -13.41
N ASP A 204 7.29 4.50 -12.53
CA ASP A 204 6.23 4.10 -11.61
C ASP A 204 5.79 5.20 -10.62
N ASP A 205 5.06 6.21 -11.10
CA ASP A 205 4.53 7.31 -10.28
C ASP A 205 3.69 6.75 -9.14
N THR A 206 2.91 5.70 -9.41
CA THR A 206 2.07 5.04 -8.39
C THR A 206 2.92 4.34 -7.33
N ARG A 207 3.98 3.59 -7.68
CA ARG A 207 4.87 3.00 -6.67
C ARG A 207 5.67 4.03 -5.90
N THR A 208 6.18 5.05 -6.58
CA THR A 208 6.87 6.17 -5.92
C THR A 208 5.92 6.85 -4.93
N LEU A 209 4.67 7.10 -5.34
CA LEU A 209 3.64 7.68 -4.50
C LEU A 209 3.25 6.75 -3.33
N LYS A 210 3.17 5.43 -3.53
CA LYS A 210 3.00 4.43 -2.45
C LYS A 210 4.11 4.51 -1.41
N THR A 211 5.36 4.59 -1.87
CA THR A 211 6.53 4.72 -0.99
C THR A 211 6.52 6.05 -0.24
N VAL A 212 6.25 7.16 -0.92
CA VAL A 212 6.15 8.50 -0.31
C VAL A 212 5.03 8.54 0.72
N HIS A 213 3.84 8.00 0.40
CA HIS A 213 2.73 7.86 1.33
C HIS A 213 3.14 7.09 2.59
N GLY A 214 3.80 5.94 2.43
CA GLY A 214 4.27 5.13 3.55
C GLY A 214 5.28 5.87 4.43
N ILE A 215 6.29 6.52 3.83
CA ILE A 215 7.32 7.26 4.57
C ILE A 215 6.73 8.45 5.33
N LEU A 216 5.92 9.28 4.67
CA LEU A 216 5.32 10.45 5.29
C LEU A 216 4.48 10.07 6.52
N ASN A 217 3.64 9.03 6.39
CA ASN A 217 2.77 8.59 7.47
C ASN A 217 3.49 7.82 8.58
N ALA A 218 4.56 7.08 8.27
CA ALA A 218 5.41 6.47 9.29
C ALA A 218 6.12 7.53 10.14
N ILE A 219 6.66 8.58 9.51
CA ILE A 219 7.31 9.70 10.20
C ILE A 219 6.29 10.48 11.04
N SER A 220 5.14 10.86 10.46
CA SER A 220 4.16 11.69 11.16
C SER A 220 3.38 10.93 12.23
N TRP A 221 2.52 9.98 11.83
CA TRP A 221 1.60 9.27 12.69
C TRP A 221 2.30 8.20 13.53
N GLY A 222 3.34 7.57 12.98
CA GLY A 222 4.06 6.48 13.63
C GLY A 222 5.16 6.91 14.62
N VAL A 223 5.78 8.09 14.43
CA VAL A 223 6.95 8.52 15.22
C VAL A 223 6.75 9.89 15.86
N LEU A 224 6.45 10.94 15.09
CA LEU A 224 6.35 12.30 15.63
C LEU A 224 5.20 12.44 16.64
N LEU A 225 4.03 11.83 16.38
CA LEU A 225 2.91 11.86 17.33
C LEU A 225 3.25 11.24 18.70
N PRO A 226 3.80 10.01 18.79
CA PRO A 226 4.34 9.47 20.03
C PRO A 226 5.37 10.37 20.70
N ILE A 227 6.35 10.89 19.96
CA ILE A 227 7.38 11.79 20.50
C ILE A 227 6.75 13.05 21.12
N GLY A 228 5.74 13.63 20.45
CA GLY A 228 5.00 14.77 20.97
C GLY A 228 4.30 14.47 22.29
N ALA A 229 3.67 13.29 22.41
CA ALA A 229 3.03 12.85 23.64
C ALA A 229 4.04 12.65 24.79
N VAL A 230 5.18 12.00 24.51
CA VAL A 230 6.28 11.80 25.46
C VAL A 230 6.87 13.14 25.92
N THR A 231 7.07 14.08 25.00
CA THR A 231 7.55 15.44 25.28
C THR A 231 6.64 16.14 26.30
N ALA A 232 5.32 16.11 26.09
CA ALA A 232 4.37 16.71 27.04
C ALA A 232 4.31 15.98 28.38
N ARG A 233 4.46 14.65 28.39
CA ARG A 233 4.42 13.86 29.62
C ARG A 233 5.61 14.18 30.52
N TYR A 234 6.83 14.14 29.99
CA TYR A 234 8.04 14.20 30.83
C TYR A 234 8.61 15.62 30.99
N LEU A 235 8.64 16.43 29.93
CA LEU A 235 9.25 17.77 30.03
C LEU A 235 8.40 18.75 30.84
N ARG A 236 7.08 18.51 30.95
CA ARG A 236 6.18 19.35 31.74
C ARG A 236 6.53 19.43 33.22
N HIS A 237 7.20 18.41 33.76
CA HIS A 237 7.58 18.35 35.18
C HIS A 237 8.90 19.06 35.49
N ILE A 238 9.64 19.48 34.46
CA ILE A 238 10.94 20.15 34.61
C ILE A 238 10.70 21.65 34.78
N GLN A 239 10.77 22.13 36.03
CA GLN A 239 10.53 23.54 36.36
C GLN A 239 11.43 24.50 35.58
N ALA A 240 12.69 24.13 35.34
CA ALA A 240 13.65 24.92 34.57
C ALA A 240 13.21 25.21 33.12
N LEU A 241 12.34 24.39 32.53
CA LEU A 241 11.86 24.58 31.17
C LEU A 241 10.67 25.54 31.06
N GLY A 242 10.02 25.91 32.16
CA GLY A 242 8.89 26.83 32.17
C GLY A 242 7.83 26.48 31.11
N PRO A 243 7.42 27.40 30.21
CA PRO A 243 6.45 27.11 29.15
C PRO A 243 7.04 26.42 27.91
N ALA A 244 8.37 26.23 27.82
CA ALA A 244 9.02 25.71 26.62
C ALA A 244 8.52 24.30 26.22
N TRP A 245 8.23 23.43 27.19
CA TRP A 245 7.68 22.09 26.91
C TRP A 245 6.37 22.15 26.13
N PHE A 246 5.54 23.18 26.37
CA PHE A 246 4.25 23.34 25.71
C PHE A 246 4.44 23.70 24.25
N TYR A 247 5.35 24.63 23.95
CA TYR A 247 5.68 25.00 22.57
C TYR A 247 6.37 23.85 21.83
N ALA A 248 7.27 23.10 22.49
CA ALA A 248 7.89 21.92 21.91
C ALA A 248 6.84 20.85 21.56
N HIS A 249 5.93 20.53 22.49
CA HIS A 249 4.82 19.62 22.23
C HIS A 249 3.95 20.12 21.07
N ALA A 250 3.48 21.38 21.12
CA ALA A 250 2.62 21.94 20.09
C ALA A 250 3.30 21.94 18.71
N GLY A 251 4.58 22.32 18.64
CA GLY A 251 5.36 22.33 17.40
C GLY A 251 5.53 20.95 16.79
N ILE A 252 5.86 19.94 17.61
CA ILE A 252 5.97 18.54 17.15
C ILE A 252 4.62 18.04 16.63
N GLN A 253 3.53 18.27 17.38
CA GLN A 253 2.20 17.80 16.98
C GLN A 253 1.67 18.48 15.72
N LEU A 254 1.87 19.80 15.59
CA LEU A 254 1.48 20.53 14.37
C LEU A 254 2.29 20.06 13.16
N SER A 255 3.61 19.84 13.33
CA SER A 255 4.46 19.31 12.26
C SER A 255 4.01 17.91 11.83
N ALA A 256 3.72 17.04 12.81
CA ALA A 256 3.18 15.71 12.56
C ALA A 256 1.86 15.78 11.77
N LEU A 257 0.93 16.65 12.17
CA LEU A 257 -0.35 16.77 11.46
C LEU A 257 -0.18 17.31 10.04
N LEU A 258 0.69 18.30 9.81
CA LEU A 258 0.93 18.85 8.47
C LEU A 258 1.51 17.79 7.52
N ILE A 259 2.56 17.10 7.95
CA ILE A 259 3.17 15.99 7.18
C ILE A 259 2.15 14.86 7.00
N GLY A 260 1.40 14.53 8.05
CA GLY A 260 0.34 13.53 8.03
C GLY A 260 -0.83 13.87 7.10
N THR A 261 -1.14 15.16 6.92
CA THR A 261 -2.17 15.61 5.96
C THR A 261 -1.70 15.41 4.53
N VAL A 262 -0.45 15.71 4.22
CA VAL A 262 0.14 15.41 2.90
C VAL A 262 0.14 13.89 2.67
N GLY A 263 0.58 13.12 3.67
CA GLY A 263 0.53 11.66 3.64
C GLY A 263 -0.89 11.11 3.46
N PHE A 264 -1.90 11.72 4.09
CA PHE A 264 -3.29 11.30 3.93
C PHE A 264 -3.81 11.61 2.52
N ALA A 265 -3.54 12.82 2.00
CA ALA A 265 -3.94 13.24 0.66
C ALA A 265 -3.34 12.34 -0.44
N THR A 266 -2.06 11.96 -0.31
CA THR A 266 -1.43 10.98 -1.24
C THR A 266 -2.10 9.60 -1.15
N GLY A 267 -2.57 9.20 0.04
CA GLY A 267 -3.35 7.96 0.21
C GLY A 267 -4.70 7.98 -0.49
N ILE A 268 -5.41 9.12 -0.45
CA ILE A 268 -6.64 9.31 -1.22
C ILE A 268 -6.34 9.22 -2.73
N ARG A 269 -5.30 9.92 -3.19
CA ARG A 269 -4.88 9.89 -4.59
C ARG A 269 -4.50 8.48 -5.07
N LEU A 270 -3.82 7.70 -4.23
CA LEU A 270 -3.52 6.29 -4.52
C LEU A 270 -4.77 5.44 -4.71
N GLY A 271 -5.83 5.71 -3.94
CA GLY A 271 -7.13 5.06 -4.09
C GLY A 271 -7.79 5.38 -5.43
N GLU A 272 -7.75 6.64 -5.86
CA GLU A 272 -8.27 7.07 -7.18
C GLU A 272 -7.49 6.44 -8.34
N LEU A 273 -6.17 6.34 -8.20
CA LEU A 273 -5.28 5.75 -9.21
C LEU A 273 -5.34 4.21 -9.24
N SER A 274 -5.97 3.57 -8.25
CA SER A 274 -6.06 2.11 -8.13
C SER A 274 -7.52 1.63 -8.04
N PRO A 275 -8.38 1.94 -9.04
CA PRO A 275 -9.79 1.57 -8.99
C PRO A 275 -9.96 0.05 -8.87
N GLY A 276 -10.76 -0.39 -7.90
CA GLY A 276 -10.99 -1.79 -7.60
C GLY A 276 -10.05 -2.41 -6.56
N VAL A 277 -8.93 -1.76 -6.22
CA VAL A 277 -8.02 -2.20 -5.14
C VAL A 277 -8.40 -1.49 -3.84
N VAL A 278 -8.92 -2.22 -2.85
CA VAL A 278 -9.34 -1.63 -1.56
C VAL A 278 -8.70 -2.34 -0.39
N TYR A 279 -7.86 -1.61 0.35
CA TYR A 279 -7.31 -2.05 1.64
C TYR A 279 -8.22 -1.59 2.78
N GLY A 280 -9.29 -2.35 3.02
CA GLY A 280 -10.41 -1.93 3.87
C GLY A 280 -10.02 -1.54 5.30
N LEU A 281 -9.18 -2.34 5.97
CA LEU A 281 -8.73 -2.06 7.35
C LEU A 281 -7.83 -0.82 7.40
N HIS A 282 -6.81 -0.74 6.54
CA HIS A 282 -5.92 0.42 6.39
C HIS A 282 -6.71 1.72 6.29
N ARG A 283 -7.66 1.71 5.34
CA ARG A 283 -8.38 2.90 4.96
C ARG A 283 -9.25 3.38 6.12
N LYS A 284 -9.99 2.47 6.75
CA LYS A 284 -10.85 2.78 7.90
C LYS A 284 -10.04 3.33 9.08
N LEU A 285 -8.91 2.70 9.41
CA LEU A 285 -8.02 3.17 10.47
C LEU A 285 -7.39 4.54 10.14
N GLY A 286 -6.99 4.76 8.89
CA GLY A 286 -6.46 6.03 8.41
C GLY A 286 -7.46 7.18 8.52
N PHE A 287 -8.72 6.99 8.08
CA PHE A 287 -9.78 7.98 8.25
C PHE A 287 -10.06 8.27 9.74
N ALA A 288 -10.07 7.25 10.59
CA ALA A 288 -10.26 7.41 12.03
C ALA A 288 -9.11 8.20 12.68
N ALA A 289 -7.85 7.85 12.36
CA ALA A 289 -6.67 8.54 12.86
C ALA A 289 -6.65 10.02 12.44
N PHE A 290 -6.97 10.31 11.17
CA PHE A 290 -7.04 11.67 10.65
C PHE A 290 -8.13 12.49 11.34
N SER A 291 -9.31 11.89 11.54
CA SER A 291 -10.43 12.53 12.26
C SER A 291 -10.07 12.85 13.71
N PHE A 292 -9.41 11.92 14.42
CA PHE A 292 -8.94 12.15 15.78
C PHE A 292 -7.81 13.18 15.85
N GLY A 293 -6.92 13.22 14.86
CA GLY A 293 -5.90 14.26 14.73
C GLY A 293 -6.52 15.66 14.58
N ALA A 294 -7.54 15.78 13.72
CA ALA A 294 -8.29 17.02 13.56
C ALA A 294 -8.98 17.46 14.85
N LEU A 295 -9.70 16.55 15.52
CA LEU A 295 -10.29 16.79 16.84
C LEU A 295 -9.22 17.24 17.84
N GLN A 296 -8.07 16.56 17.90
CA GLN A 296 -6.99 16.90 18.80
C GLN A 296 -6.46 18.34 18.58
N THR A 297 -6.43 18.85 17.34
CA THR A 297 -6.07 20.24 17.08
C THR A 297 -7.14 21.26 17.47
N LEU A 298 -8.43 20.91 17.45
CA LEU A 298 -9.47 21.77 18.01
C LEU A 298 -9.27 21.99 19.52
N ALA A 299 -8.58 21.07 20.21
CA ALA A 299 -8.19 21.28 21.60
C ALA A 299 -7.31 22.52 21.79
N LEU A 300 -6.48 22.92 20.81
CA LEU A 300 -5.71 24.17 20.89
C LEU A 300 -6.62 25.39 20.79
N LEU A 301 -7.56 25.39 19.84
CA LEU A 301 -8.47 26.52 19.58
C LEU A 301 -9.42 26.75 20.77
N PHE A 302 -9.98 25.67 21.32
CA PHE A 302 -10.96 25.76 22.42
C PHE A 302 -10.31 25.60 23.81
N ARG A 303 -9.02 25.90 23.96
CA ARG A 303 -8.28 25.74 25.22
C ARG A 303 -8.79 26.72 26.28
N PRO A 304 -9.50 26.28 27.35
CA PRO A 304 -10.03 27.18 28.36
C PRO A 304 -8.91 27.72 29.27
N LYS A 305 -9.11 28.90 29.86
CA LYS A 305 -8.23 29.43 30.93
C LYS A 305 -8.11 28.41 32.07
N THR A 306 -6.98 28.41 32.77
CA THR A 306 -6.69 27.43 33.85
C THR A 306 -7.69 27.47 35.00
N THR A 307 -8.32 28.62 35.23
CA THR A 307 -9.35 28.85 36.25
C THR A 307 -10.77 28.47 35.82
N ASN A 308 -10.98 28.12 34.54
CA ASN A 308 -12.32 27.82 34.02
C ASN A 308 -12.78 26.39 34.37
N LYS A 309 -14.03 26.22 34.83
CA LYS A 309 -14.63 24.91 35.16
C LYS A 309 -14.54 23.88 34.02
N PHE A 310 -14.61 24.33 32.76
CA PHE A 310 -14.53 23.47 31.58
C PHE A 310 -13.12 22.91 31.32
N ARG A 311 -12.09 23.44 32.00
CA ARG A 311 -10.70 22.97 31.88
C ARG A 311 -10.55 21.49 32.22
N LYS A 312 -11.36 20.94 33.13
CA LYS A 312 -11.34 19.50 33.49
C LYS A 312 -11.79 18.63 32.31
N TYR A 313 -12.91 18.97 31.68
CA TYR A 313 -13.43 18.24 30.52
C TYR A 313 -12.49 18.35 29.32
N TRP A 314 -11.95 19.54 29.08
CA TRP A 314 -10.95 19.76 28.04
C TRP A 314 -9.70 18.88 28.24
N LYS A 315 -9.19 18.76 29.47
CA LYS A 315 -8.06 17.87 29.79
C LYS A 315 -8.40 16.39 29.51
N SER A 316 -9.60 15.96 29.89
CA SER A 316 -10.06 14.57 29.66
C SER A 316 -10.14 14.28 28.16
N TYR A 317 -10.83 15.14 27.42
CA TYR A 317 -10.95 15.10 25.96
C TYR A 317 -9.58 15.04 25.28
N HIS A 318 -8.69 15.99 25.60
CA HIS A 318 -7.37 16.11 24.99
C HIS A 318 -6.48 14.89 25.25
N HIS A 319 -6.54 14.30 26.45
CA HIS A 319 -5.79 13.08 26.72
C HIS A 319 -6.40 11.87 26.02
N PHE A 320 -7.72 11.65 26.12
CA PHE A 320 -8.38 10.49 25.55
C PHE A 320 -8.24 10.44 24.03
N VAL A 321 -8.58 11.54 23.35
CA VAL A 321 -8.46 11.64 21.89
C VAL A 321 -6.99 11.57 21.46
N GLY A 322 -6.09 12.20 22.21
CA GLY A 322 -4.65 12.16 21.93
C GLY A 322 -4.07 10.75 21.99
N TYR A 323 -4.33 9.99 23.06
CA TYR A 323 -3.84 8.61 23.17
C TYR A 323 -4.47 7.68 22.13
N ALA A 324 -5.78 7.83 21.88
CA ALA A 324 -6.45 7.07 20.83
C ALA A 324 -5.83 7.35 19.45
N CYS A 325 -5.53 8.62 19.14
CA CYS A 325 -4.87 9.03 17.91
C CYS A 325 -3.47 8.40 17.77
N VAL A 326 -2.67 8.39 18.83
CA VAL A 326 -1.34 7.75 18.84
C VAL A 326 -1.45 6.24 18.55
N VAL A 327 -2.36 5.54 19.23
CA VAL A 327 -2.55 4.09 19.03
C VAL A 327 -3.01 3.80 17.61
N LEU A 328 -4.03 4.52 17.12
CA LEU A 328 -4.54 4.34 15.76
C LEU A 328 -3.46 4.64 14.71
N GLY A 329 -2.65 5.70 14.91
CA GLY A 329 -1.54 6.04 14.04
C GLY A 329 -0.52 4.91 13.92
N VAL A 330 -0.03 4.40 15.05
CA VAL A 330 0.95 3.31 15.09
C VAL A 330 0.40 2.03 14.47
N VAL A 331 -0.83 1.63 14.82
CA VAL A 331 -1.48 0.43 14.26
C VAL A 331 -1.69 0.58 12.75
N ASN A 332 -2.09 1.77 12.29
CA ASN A 332 -2.31 2.00 10.87
C ASN A 332 -1.00 1.95 10.06
N VAL A 333 0.13 2.36 10.63
CA VAL A 333 1.45 2.20 9.99
C VAL A 333 1.81 0.72 9.84
N PHE A 334 1.60 -0.11 10.87
CA PHE A 334 1.81 -1.55 10.75
C PHE A 334 0.95 -2.18 9.66
N GLN A 335 -0.33 -1.82 9.64
CA GLN A 335 -1.25 -2.29 8.63
C GLN A 335 -0.79 -1.82 7.23
N GLY A 336 -0.32 -0.57 7.09
CA GLY A 336 0.21 -0.05 5.83
C GLY A 336 1.43 -0.82 5.31
N LEU A 337 2.35 -1.21 6.21
CA LEU A 337 3.49 -2.05 5.86
C LEU A 337 3.06 -3.44 5.38
N GLU A 338 2.02 -4.03 5.96
CA GLU A 338 1.46 -5.30 5.48
C GLU A 338 0.85 -5.16 4.09
N VAL A 339 0.11 -4.09 3.85
CA VAL A 339 -0.50 -3.75 2.55
C VAL A 339 0.55 -3.59 1.45
N MET A 340 1.71 -3.02 1.78
CA MET A 340 2.83 -2.87 0.85
C MET A 340 3.61 -4.18 0.61
N GLY A 341 3.23 -5.29 1.27
CA GLY A 341 3.95 -6.55 1.21
C GLY A 341 5.31 -6.50 1.93
N GLU A 342 5.50 -5.54 2.84
CA GLU A 342 6.74 -5.29 3.57
C GLU A 342 6.71 -5.97 4.96
N SER A 343 5.89 -7.01 5.14
CA SER A 343 5.66 -7.69 6.42
C SER A 343 6.89 -8.40 6.98
N ARG A 344 7.85 -8.78 6.13
CA ARG A 344 9.14 -9.40 6.49
C ARG A 344 10.34 -8.54 6.04
N SER A 345 10.17 -7.22 6.04
CA SER A 345 11.16 -6.27 5.53
C SER A 345 12.05 -5.66 6.61
N TYR A 346 13.23 -5.17 6.20
CA TYR A 346 14.08 -4.31 7.03
C TYR A 346 13.37 -3.01 7.42
N ALA A 347 12.43 -2.51 6.61
CA ALA A 347 11.64 -1.32 6.95
C ALA A 347 10.74 -1.56 8.17
N LYS A 348 10.03 -2.70 8.21
CA LYS A 348 9.23 -3.09 9.39
C LYS A 348 10.11 -3.31 10.61
N LEU A 349 11.26 -3.98 10.45
CA LEU A 349 12.23 -4.15 11.53
C LEU A 349 12.72 -2.81 12.07
N GLY A 350 13.14 -1.89 11.20
CA GLY A 350 13.60 -0.56 11.58
C GLY A 350 12.54 0.25 12.31
N TYR A 351 11.29 0.19 11.84
CA TYR A 351 10.16 0.82 12.52
C TYR A 351 9.91 0.21 13.92
N CYS A 352 9.95 -1.12 14.05
CA CYS A 352 9.87 -1.79 15.34
C CYS A 352 10.99 -1.37 16.30
N LEU A 353 12.24 -1.32 15.82
CA LEU A 353 13.39 -0.88 16.63
C LEU A 353 13.22 0.57 17.11
N CYS A 354 12.74 1.46 16.24
CA CYS A 354 12.43 2.84 16.59
C CYS A 354 11.37 2.92 17.69
N LEU A 355 10.27 2.18 17.54
CA LEU A 355 9.17 2.17 18.52
C LEU A 355 9.62 1.56 19.86
N SER A 356 10.33 0.42 19.82
CA SER A 356 10.89 -0.22 21.02
C SER A 356 11.86 0.71 21.76
N THR A 357 12.68 1.46 21.04
CA THR A 357 13.58 2.46 21.64
C THR A 357 12.79 3.57 22.33
N LEU A 358 11.72 4.07 21.69
CA LEU A 358 10.86 5.09 22.28
C LEU A 358 10.16 4.58 23.55
N ILE A 359 9.63 3.34 23.51
CA ILE A 359 9.00 2.70 24.66
C ILE A 359 10.02 2.51 25.79
N GLY A 360 11.23 2.02 25.48
CA GLY A 360 12.31 1.87 26.44
C GLY A 360 12.71 3.20 27.10
N ALA A 361 12.79 4.29 26.31
CA ALA A 361 13.02 5.63 26.83
C ALA A 361 11.89 6.09 27.76
N CYS A 362 10.62 5.79 27.44
CA CYS A 362 9.50 6.11 28.32
C CYS A 362 9.59 5.35 29.65
N ILE A 363 9.90 4.05 29.62
CA ILE A 363 10.06 3.24 30.83
C ILE A 363 11.19 3.83 31.70
N ALA A 364 12.34 4.15 31.10
CA ALA A 364 13.46 4.76 31.83
C ALA A 364 13.09 6.11 32.45
N LEU A 365 12.39 6.98 31.70
CA LEU A 365 11.94 8.28 32.21
C LEU A 365 10.87 8.14 33.30
N GLU A 366 10.00 7.13 33.23
CA GLU A 366 8.99 6.83 34.25
C GLU A 366 9.66 6.35 35.55
N VAL A 367 10.62 5.42 35.45
CA VAL A 367 11.42 4.95 36.60
C VAL A 367 12.15 6.12 37.24
N ASN A 368 12.84 6.95 36.45
CA ASN A 368 13.53 8.14 36.97
C ASN A 368 12.56 9.11 37.66
N SER A 369 11.38 9.36 37.06
CA SER A 369 10.36 10.23 37.64
C SER A 369 9.87 9.69 38.99
N TRP A 370 9.70 8.37 39.12
CA TRP A 370 9.31 7.71 40.37
C TRP A 370 10.40 7.79 41.44
N VAL A 371 11.68 7.57 41.06
CA VAL A 371 12.82 7.74 41.97
C VAL A 371 12.90 9.18 42.49
N VAL A 372 12.73 10.17 41.63
CA VAL A 372 12.72 11.60 42.02
C VAL A 372 11.54 11.89 42.96
N PHE A 373 10.36 11.34 42.69
CA PHE A 373 9.18 11.48 43.55
C PHE A 373 9.42 10.89 44.95
N CYS A 374 9.94 9.66 45.03
CA CYS A 374 10.27 9.01 46.31
C CYS A 374 11.34 9.79 47.09
N ARG A 375 12.37 10.31 46.39
CA ARG A 375 13.40 11.16 47.02
C ARG A 375 12.81 12.43 47.61
N LYS A 376 11.98 13.17 46.85
CA LYS A 376 11.32 14.39 47.34
C LYS A 376 10.41 14.12 48.53
N SER A 377 9.64 13.03 48.50
CA SER A 377 8.80 12.61 49.63
C SER A 377 9.64 12.34 50.89
N LYS A 378 10.79 11.70 50.73
CA LYS A 378 11.74 11.48 51.83
C LYS A 378 12.34 12.79 52.35
N GLU A 379 12.77 13.68 51.47
CA GLU A 379 13.29 15.02 51.83
C GLU A 379 12.24 15.85 52.58
N GLU A 380 10.98 15.85 52.13
CA GLU A 380 9.86 16.52 52.80
C GLU A 380 9.57 15.93 54.18
N LYS A 381 9.63 14.60 54.31
CA LYS A 381 9.48 13.91 55.60
C LYS A 381 10.59 14.31 56.57
N LEU A 382 11.85 14.27 56.13
CA LEU A 382 13.01 14.67 56.95
C LEU A 382 12.95 16.15 57.36
N ARG A 383 12.42 17.02 56.48
CA ARG A 383 12.19 18.43 56.78
C ARG A 383 11.06 18.63 57.81
N ARG A 384 9.98 17.84 57.75
CA ARG A 384 8.91 17.85 58.77
C ARG A 384 9.40 17.34 60.13
N GLU A 385 10.32 16.37 60.12
CA GLU A 385 10.93 15.81 61.33
C GLU A 385 12.11 16.66 61.86
N GLY A 386 12.43 17.80 61.24
CA GLY A 386 13.45 18.75 61.70
C GLY A 386 14.90 18.35 61.42
N LEU A 387 15.16 17.23 60.72
CA LEU A 387 16.51 16.72 60.46
C LEU A 387 17.29 17.49 59.38
N ILE A 388 16.64 18.38 58.62
CA ILE A 388 17.27 19.19 57.54
C ILE A 388 16.88 20.68 57.66
N GLY A 389 16.71 21.20 58.87
CA GLY A 389 16.29 22.60 59.08
C GLY A 389 16.83 23.20 60.37
N GLY A 390 18.11 23.54 60.40
CA GLY A 390 18.72 24.34 61.46
C GLY A 390 19.90 25.14 60.91
N GLY A 391 19.70 26.42 60.61
CA GLY A 391 20.76 27.32 60.18
C GLY A 391 20.29 28.73 59.84
N SER A 392 20.30 29.60 60.87
CA SER A 392 20.47 31.07 60.80
C SER A 392 19.33 31.94 60.27
N ASP A 393 18.44 32.36 61.18
CA ASP A 393 18.01 33.77 61.29
C ASP A 393 18.01 34.13 62.78
N LYS A 394 19.20 34.49 63.29
CA LYS A 394 19.38 35.25 64.54
C LYS A 394 20.37 36.36 64.20
N ASP A 395 19.86 37.50 63.77
CA ASP A 395 20.59 38.75 63.95
C ASP A 395 19.99 39.44 65.18
N SER A 396 20.80 39.48 66.23
CA SER A 396 20.53 40.16 67.49
C SER A 396 21.09 41.57 67.40
N GLY A 397 20.23 42.59 67.37
CA GLY A 397 20.60 43.97 67.64
C GLY A 397 19.76 44.53 68.78
N SER A 398 20.33 44.60 69.99
CA SER A 398 19.82 45.44 71.07
C SER A 398 20.99 46.03 71.87
N HIS A 399 20.98 47.37 71.93
CA HIS A 399 21.67 48.31 72.81
C HIS A 399 23.21 48.43 72.81
N GLY A 400 23.64 49.56 72.24
CA GLY A 400 24.82 50.36 72.55
C GLY A 400 24.56 51.78 72.08
#